data_AF-A0A364P1Y9-F1
#
_entry.id   AF-A0A364P1Y9-F1
#
_cell.length_a   1.000
_cell.length_b   1.000
_cell.length_c   1.000
_cell.angle_alpha   90.00
_cell.angle_beta   90.00
_cell.angle_gamma   90.00
#
_symmetry.space_group_name_H-M   'P 1'
#
loop_
_entity.id
_entity.type
_entity.pdbx_description
1 polymer ?
#
loop_
_entity_poly.entity_id
_entity_poly.type
_entity_poly.pdbx_seq_one_letter_code
_entity_poly.pdbx_strand_id
1 'polypeptide(L)'
;MAAAEGDIVLDEDQQTLYDEMCFAIDALDDGIALMHRTQDFVNLLLRRADDVALRDQTLAEVSRFFLGVIKAADLSPEYRIRRLKLFAKASVELLISKRPQVERNAVEPEATH
;
A
#
# COMPACT_ATOMS: atom_id res chain seq x y z
N MET A 1 -21.95 2.70 21.00
CA MET A 1 -20.72 3.20 20.33
C MET A 1 -20.38 2.18 19.27
N ALA A 2 -20.47 2.54 17.99
CA ALA A 2 -20.18 1.62 16.90
C ALA A 2 -18.66 1.36 16.87
N ALA A 3 -18.25 0.10 17.03
CA ALA A 3 -16.88 -0.30 16.76
C ALA A 3 -16.61 -0.07 15.26
N ALA A 4 -15.54 0.63 14.93
CA ALA A 4 -15.06 0.66 13.55
C ALA A 4 -14.77 -0.78 13.13
N GLU A 5 -15.33 -1.20 12.00
CA GLU A 5 -15.13 -2.53 11.43
C GLU A 5 -13.63 -2.77 11.18
N GLY A 6 -13.07 -3.77 11.87
CA GLY A 6 -11.89 -4.52 11.46
C GLY A 6 -10.55 -3.77 11.46
N ASP A 7 -9.84 -3.81 12.59
CA ASP A 7 -8.39 -3.65 12.56
C ASP A 7 -7.81 -4.71 11.61
N ILE A 8 -7.05 -4.26 10.62
CA ILE A 8 -6.32 -5.15 9.72
C ILE A 8 -5.20 -5.78 10.54
N VAL A 9 -5.29 -7.08 10.79
CA VAL A 9 -4.22 -7.82 11.45
C VAL A 9 -3.28 -8.36 10.37
N LEU A 10 -2.07 -7.84 10.34
CA LEU A 10 -0.98 -8.36 9.52
C LEU A 10 -0.25 -9.47 10.29
N ASP A 11 0.19 -10.51 9.58
CA ASP A 11 1.16 -11.45 10.16
C ASP A 11 2.58 -10.85 10.20
N GLU A 12 3.55 -11.61 10.72
CA GLU A 12 4.91 -11.11 10.92
C GLU A 12 5.61 -10.71 9.60
N ASP A 13 5.42 -11.50 8.53
CA ASP A 13 6.00 -11.23 7.21
C ASP A 13 5.34 -10.00 6.55
N GLN A 14 4.01 -9.90 6.65
CA GLN A 14 3.23 -8.76 6.15
C GLN A 14 3.56 -7.48 6.93
N GLN A 15 3.71 -7.58 8.26
CA GLN A 15 4.06 -6.46 9.12
C GLN A 15 5.45 -5.94 8.78
N THR A 16 6.43 -6.84 8.61
CA THR A 16 7.79 -6.46 8.21
C THR A 16 7.79 -5.71 6.88
N LEU A 17 7.07 -6.24 5.88
CA LEU A 17 6.94 -5.58 4.58
C LEU A 17 6.24 -4.21 4.68
N TYR A 18 5.20 -4.12 5.50
CA TYR A 18 4.48 -2.87 5.75
C TYR A 18 5.38 -1.81 6.39
N ASP A 19 6.17 -2.20 7.39
CA ASP A 19 7.09 -1.31 8.11
C ASP A 19 8.18 -0.78 7.17
N GLU A 20 8.74 -1.62 6.31
CA GLU A 20 9.71 -1.21 5.27
C GLU A 20 9.11 -0.18 4.29
N MET A 21 7.89 -0.42 3.83
CA MET A 21 7.19 0.52 2.93
C MET A 21 6.82 1.83 3.64
N CYS A 22 6.41 1.76 4.91
CA CYS A 22 6.14 2.93 5.74
C CYS A 22 7.39 3.78 5.94
N PHE A 23 8.53 3.15 6.22
CA PHE A 23 9.82 3.83 6.34
C PHE A 23 10.18 4.58 5.05
N ALA A 24 9.98 3.94 3.90
CA ALA A 24 10.22 4.56 2.60
C ALA A 24 9.26 5.73 2.30
N ILE A 25 8.00 5.67 2.75
CA ILE A 25 7.04 6.78 2.65
C ILE A 25 7.44 7.94 3.56
N ASP A 26 7.85 7.65 4.80
CA ASP A 26 8.17 8.69 5.78
C ASP A 26 9.40 9.50 5.41
N ALA A 27 10.34 8.91 4.67
CA ALA A 27 11.53 9.57 4.16
C ALA A 27 11.28 10.60 3.05
N LEU A 28 10.05 10.71 2.52
CA LEU A 28 9.71 11.60 1.40
C LEU A 28 8.92 12.82 1.85
N ASP A 29 9.36 14.01 1.47
CA ASP A 29 8.69 15.28 1.83
C ASP A 29 8.11 16.03 0.63
N ASP A 30 8.14 15.40 -0.55
CA ASP A 30 7.54 15.92 -1.77
C ASP A 30 6.29 15.11 -2.16
N GLY A 31 5.21 15.82 -2.49
CA GLY A 31 3.91 15.20 -2.79
C GLY A 31 3.92 14.37 -4.08
N ILE A 32 4.68 14.78 -5.09
CA ILE A 32 4.79 14.05 -6.35
C ILE A 32 5.67 12.81 -6.18
N ALA A 33 6.78 12.93 -5.43
CA ALA A 33 7.61 11.80 -5.06
C ALA A 33 6.84 10.75 -4.25
N LEU A 34 6.02 11.18 -3.28
CA LEU A 34 5.12 10.29 -2.53
C LEU A 34 4.11 9.59 -3.44
N MET A 35 3.53 10.30 -4.42
CA MET A 35 2.60 9.71 -5.39
C MET A 35 3.28 8.59 -6.19
N HIS A 36 4.45 8.87 -6.78
CA HIS A 36 5.19 7.90 -7.56
C HIS A 36 5.61 6.70 -6.72
N ARG A 37 6.13 6.93 -5.50
CA ARG A 37 6.49 5.84 -4.59
C ARG A 37 5.29 4.96 -4.23
N THR A 38 4.14 5.57 -4.00
CA THR A 38 2.89 4.82 -3.72
C THR A 38 2.48 3.99 -4.93
N GLN A 39 2.53 4.56 -6.14
CA GLN A 39 2.24 3.85 -7.39
C GLN A 39 3.20 2.67 -7.61
N ASP A 40 4.49 2.84 -7.31
CA ASP A 40 5.49 1.77 -7.39
C ASP A 40 5.13 0.61 -6.45
N PHE A 41 4.67 0.91 -5.23
CA PHE A 41 4.20 -0.11 -4.30
C PHE A 41 2.93 -0.82 -4.79
N VAL A 42 1.98 -0.10 -5.37
CA VAL A 42 0.80 -0.72 -6.00
C VAL A 42 1.24 -1.70 -7.10
N ASN A 43 2.15 -1.27 -7.98
CA ASN A 43 2.68 -2.13 -9.05
C ASN A 43 3.40 -3.38 -8.51
N LEU A 44 4.16 -3.21 -7.43
CA LEU A 44 4.90 -4.30 -6.79
C LEU A 44 3.96 -5.32 -6.12
N LEU A 45 2.95 -4.82 -5.42
CA LEU A 45 2.00 -5.65 -4.67
C LEU A 45 1.04 -6.37 -5.61
N LEU A 46 0.59 -5.71 -6.68
CA LEU A 46 -0.36 -6.20 -7.70
C LEU A 46 0.34 -6.56 -9.03
N ARG A 47 1.39 -7.37 -8.95
CA ARG A 47 2.23 -7.70 -10.12
C ARG A 47 1.66 -8.77 -11.04
N ARG A 48 0.67 -9.57 -10.60
CA ARG A 48 0.16 -10.71 -11.39
C ARG A 48 -0.70 -10.20 -12.55
N ALA A 49 -0.79 -10.99 -13.61
CA ALA A 49 -1.63 -10.66 -14.76
C ALA A 49 -3.12 -10.57 -14.39
N ASP A 50 -3.57 -11.40 -13.45
CA ASP A 50 -4.96 -11.39 -12.96
C ASP A 50 -5.29 -10.13 -12.15
N ASP A 51 -4.28 -9.42 -11.64
CA ASP A 51 -4.46 -8.20 -10.84
C ASP A 51 -4.57 -6.93 -11.69
N VAL A 52 -4.45 -7.00 -13.02
CA VAL A 52 -4.33 -5.82 -13.91
C VAL A 52 -5.48 -4.83 -13.71
N ALA A 53 -6.72 -5.30 -13.69
CA ALA A 53 -7.87 -4.41 -13.52
C ALA A 53 -7.88 -3.71 -12.15
N LEU A 54 -7.57 -4.46 -11.07
CA LEU A 54 -7.48 -3.90 -9.73
C LEU A 54 -6.31 -2.91 -9.61
N ARG A 55 -5.17 -3.23 -10.24
CA ARG A 55 -3.98 -2.37 -10.27
C ARG A 55 -4.29 -1.05 -10.97
N ASP A 56 -4.86 -1.10 -12.17
CA ASP A 56 -5.18 0.09 -12.94
C ASP A 56 -6.18 0.98 -12.20
N GLN A 57 -7.21 0.38 -11.58
CA GLN A 57 -8.15 1.10 -10.74
C GLN A 57 -7.46 1.75 -9.54
N THR A 58 -6.61 1.01 -8.83
CA THR A 58 -5.90 1.51 -7.64
C THR A 58 -4.93 2.64 -8.01
N LEU A 59 -4.20 2.51 -9.12
CA LEU A 59 -3.31 3.56 -9.64
C LEU A 59 -4.08 4.83 -10.00
N ALA A 60 -5.27 4.69 -10.61
CA ALA A 60 -6.12 5.82 -10.94
C ALA A 60 -6.61 6.55 -9.68
N GLU A 61 -7.04 5.81 -8.65
CA GLU A 61 -7.49 6.38 -7.37
C GLU A 61 -6.34 7.05 -6.61
N VAL A 62 -5.16 6.42 -6.55
CA VAL A 62 -3.95 7.03 -5.97
C VAL A 62 -3.64 8.35 -6.67
N SER A 63 -3.59 8.35 -8.01
CA SER A 63 -3.29 9.56 -8.79
C SER A 63 -4.33 10.66 -8.54
N ARG A 64 -5.61 10.30 -8.53
CA ARG A 64 -6.72 11.23 -8.29
C ARG A 64 -6.61 11.87 -6.90
N PHE A 65 -6.40 11.07 -5.87
CA PHE A 65 -6.28 11.56 -4.50
C PHE A 65 -5.08 12.49 -4.33
N PHE A 66 -3.91 12.05 -4.77
CA PHE A 66 -2.67 12.82 -4.64
C PHE A 66 -2.75 14.16 -5.37
N LEU A 67 -3.18 14.16 -6.64
CA LEU A 67 -3.32 15.39 -7.40
C LEU A 67 -4.40 16.33 -6.81
N GLY A 68 -5.46 15.77 -6.23
CA GLY A 68 -6.48 16.54 -5.53
C GLY A 68 -5.92 17.28 -4.31
N VAL A 69 -5.15 16.60 -3.47
CA VAL A 69 -4.53 17.20 -2.28
C VAL A 69 -3.41 18.17 -2.63
N ILE A 70 -2.57 17.86 -3.62
CA ILE A 70 -1.47 18.74 -4.08
C ILE A 70 -2.01 20.08 -4.58
N LYS A 71 -3.12 20.05 -5.33
CA LYS A 71 -3.75 21.24 -5.92
C LYS A 71 -4.64 22.03 -4.93
N ALA A 72 -4.91 21.50 -3.73
CA ALA A 72 -5.72 22.17 -2.72
C ALA A 72 -4.99 23.38 -2.12
N ALA A 73 -5.28 24.58 -2.64
CA ALA A 73 -4.59 25.82 -2.28
C ALA A 73 -4.84 26.28 -0.84
N ASP A 74 -5.92 25.83 -0.23
CA ASP A 74 -6.41 26.16 1.11
C ASP A 74 -5.70 25.40 2.23
N LEU A 75 -5.01 24.30 1.91
CA LEU A 75 -4.29 23.48 2.90
C LEU A 75 -2.88 23.99 3.14
N SER A 76 -2.42 23.99 4.40
CA SER A 76 -1.00 24.24 4.69
C SER A 76 -0.11 23.15 4.07
N PRO A 77 1.13 23.47 3.64
CA PRO A 77 2.04 22.49 3.05
C PRO A 77 2.27 21.27 3.95
N GLU A 78 2.50 21.49 5.24
CA GLU A 78 2.71 20.42 6.23
C GLU A 78 1.51 19.48 6.34
N TYR A 79 0.30 20.04 6.36
CA TYR A 79 -0.92 19.24 6.44
C TYR A 79 -1.13 18.43 5.15
N ARG A 80 -0.82 18.99 3.98
CA ARG A 80 -0.87 18.24 2.70
C ARG A 80 0.04 17.02 2.76
N ILE A 81 1.32 17.21 3.09
CA ILE A 81 2.29 16.10 3.15
C ILE A 81 1.85 15.05 4.17
N ARG A 82 1.43 15.46 5.38
CA ARG A 82 0.94 14.52 6.40
C ARG A 82 -0.24 13.69 5.87
N ARG A 83 -1.19 14.32 5.19
CA ARG A 83 -2.39 13.65 4.66
C ARG A 83 -2.06 12.71 3.50
N LEU A 84 -1.09 13.08 2.66
CA LEU A 84 -0.57 12.20 1.60
C LEU A 84 0.14 10.97 2.18
N LYS A 85 1.01 11.14 3.19
CA LYS A 85 1.68 10.03 3.88
C LYS A 85 0.68 9.06 4.50
N LEU A 86 -0.34 9.57 5.20
CA LEU A 86 -1.38 8.74 5.81
C LEU A 86 -2.15 7.91 4.76
N PHE A 87 -2.53 8.53 3.65
CA PHE A 87 -3.21 7.84 2.56
C PHE A 87 -2.31 6.76 1.92
N ALA A 88 -1.04 7.05 1.68
CA ALA A 88 -0.09 6.09 1.13
C ALA A 88 0.05 4.86 2.03
N LYS A 89 0.23 5.05 3.34
CA LYS A 89 0.35 3.96 4.32
C LYS A 89 -0.91 3.11 4.37
N ALA A 90 -2.08 3.72 4.50
CA ALA A 90 -3.35 2.99 4.52
C ALA A 90 -3.59 2.19 3.23
N SER A 91 -3.20 2.74 2.07
CA SER A 91 -3.31 2.03 0.79
C SER A 91 -2.41 0.80 0.75
N VAL A 92 -1.18 0.91 1.24
CA VAL A 92 -0.24 -0.21 1.31
C VAL A 92 -0.71 -1.28 2.29
N GLU A 93 -1.15 -0.90 3.49
CA GLU A 93 -1.70 -1.81 4.50
C GLU A 93 -2.88 -2.63 3.95
N LEU A 94 -3.80 -1.97 3.23
CA LEU A 94 -4.93 -2.62 2.58
C LEU A 94 -4.50 -3.61 1.49
N LEU A 95 -3.47 -3.27 0.70
CA LEU A 95 -2.99 -4.15 -0.38
C LEU A 95 -2.19 -5.34 0.16
N ILE A 96 -1.39 -5.14 1.21
CA ILE A 96 -0.64 -6.20 1.87
C ILE A 96 -1.58 -7.21 2.54
N SER A 97 -2.60 -6.73 3.26
CA SER A 97 -3.55 -7.60 3.97
C SER A 97 -4.40 -8.47 3.05
N LYS A 98 -4.71 -7.98 1.86
CA LYS A 98 -5.47 -8.73 0.84
C LYS A 98 -4.62 -9.69 0.02
N ARG A 99 -3.30 -9.68 0.20
CA ARG A 99 -2.40 -10.55 -0.54
C ARG A 99 -2.63 -11.99 -0.08
N PRO A 100 -2.93 -12.94 -0.99
CA PRO A 100 -2.99 -14.33 -0.60
C PRO A 100 -1.64 -14.71 -0.02
N GLN A 101 -1.65 -15.15 1.24
CA GLN A 101 -0.57 -15.92 1.85
C GLN A 101 -0.29 -17.07 0.88
N VAL A 102 0.74 -16.94 0.04
CA VAL A 102 1.19 -18.09 -0.73
C VAL A 102 1.70 -19.05 0.33
N GLU A 103 0.93 -20.10 0.61
CA GLU A 103 1.32 -21.20 1.49
C GLU A 103 2.77 -21.56 1.15
N ARG A 104 3.68 -21.17 2.03
CA ARG A 104 5.07 -21.62 1.99
C ARG A 104 5.14 -23.05 2.54
N ASN A 105 4.24 -23.93 2.07
CA ASN A 105 4.11 -25.33 2.50
C ASN A 105 3.28 -26.12 1.48
N ALA A 106 3.86 -26.45 0.33
CA ALA A 106 3.41 -27.58 -0.50
C ALA A 106 4.49 -28.01 -1.50
N VAL A 107 5.68 -28.35 -1.00
CA VAL A 107 6.48 -29.42 -1.62
C VAL A 107 7.01 -30.26 -0.47
N GLU A 108 6.24 -31.27 -0.10
CA GLU A 108 6.69 -32.36 0.77
C GLU A 108 7.96 -33.00 0.19
N PRO A 109 8.87 -33.52 1.03
CA PRO A 109 10.04 -34.23 0.57
C PRO A 109 9.61 -35.53 -0.11
N GLU A 110 9.98 -35.70 -1.38
CA GLU A 110 9.93 -37.01 -2.05
C GLU A 110 10.93 -37.94 -1.35
N ALA A 111 10.46 -38.60 -0.30
CA ALA A 111 11.00 -39.86 0.16
C ALA A 111 10.30 -40.96 -0.63
N THR A 112 10.93 -41.48 -1.69
CA THR A 112 10.52 -42.77 -2.25
C THR A 112 11.75 -43.59 -2.64
N HIS A 113 11.98 -44.62 -1.81
CA HIS A 113 12.55 -45.95 -2.03
C HIS A 113 13.51 -46.22 -3.19
#